data_AF-A0A2C6K032-F1
#
_entry.id   AF-A0A2C6K032-F1
#
_cell.length_a   1.000
_cell.length_b   1.000
_cell.length_c   1.000
_cell.angle_alpha   90.00
_cell.angle_beta   90.00
_cell.angle_gamma   90.00
#
_symmetry.space_group_name_H-M   'P 1'
#
loop_
_entity.id
_entity.type
_entity.pdbx_description
1 polymer ?
#
loop_
_entity_poly.entity_id
_entity_poly.type
_entity_poly.pdbx_seq_one_letter_code
_entity_poly.pdbx_strand_id
1 'polypeptide(L)'
;RSPHKYVARIVSVAHECDLALITVDDEAFWQGDLAGLEFGDVPALQDAVVVLGYPRGGDNLCITSGVVSRVDVNPYAHSNTW
;
A
#
# COMPACT_ATOMS: atom_id res chain seq x y z
N ARG A 1 -10.23 5.86 -15.78
CA ARG A 1 -9.43 4.82 -16.48
C ARG A 1 -8.28 5.52 -17.20
N SER A 2 -7.09 5.58 -16.59
CA SER A 2 -5.90 5.99 -17.34
C SER A 2 -5.24 4.71 -17.86
N PRO A 3 -5.21 4.45 -19.19
CA PRO A 3 -4.49 3.31 -19.75
C PRO A 3 -2.96 3.50 -19.70
N HIS A 4 -2.50 4.69 -19.27
CA HIS A 4 -1.10 5.05 -19.27
C HIS A 4 -0.40 4.45 -18.04
N LYS A 5 0.53 3.54 -18.27
CA LYS A 5 1.42 2.99 -17.24
C LYS A 5 2.66 3.88 -17.16
N TYR A 6 3.05 4.25 -15.95
CA TYR A 6 4.25 5.04 -15.70
C TYR A 6 5.34 4.14 -15.14
N VAL A 7 6.58 4.41 -15.53
CA VAL A 7 7.75 3.71 -14.98
C VAL A 7 8.05 4.31 -13.61
N ALA A 8 8.03 3.48 -12.58
CA ALA A 8 8.45 3.84 -11.23
C ALA A 8 9.89 3.38 -10.97
N ARG A 9 10.60 4.09 -10.09
CA ARG A 9 11.88 3.64 -9.52
C ARG A 9 11.78 3.48 -8.02
N ILE A 10 12.63 2.61 -7.49
CA ILE A 10 12.80 2.43 -6.05
C ILE A 10 13.65 3.58 -5.50
N VAL A 11 13.19 4.16 -4.39
CA VAL A 11 13.93 5.14 -3.58
C VAL A 11 14.65 4.44 -2.43
N SER A 12 13.96 3.53 -1.74
CA SER A 12 14.52 2.75 -0.63
C SER A 12 13.73 1.45 -0.42
N VAL A 13 14.37 0.44 0.17
CA VAL A 13 13.76 -0.85 0.56
C VAL A 13 14.12 -1.13 2.00
N ALA A 14 13.12 -1.47 2.81
CA ALA A 14 13.26 -1.87 4.20
C ALA A 14 12.77 -3.31 4.37
N HIS A 15 13.71 -4.26 4.29
CA HIS A 15 13.40 -5.69 4.32
C HIS A 15 12.85 -6.17 5.66
N GLU A 16 13.28 -5.57 6.77
CA GLU A 16 12.88 -5.99 8.12
C GLU A 16 11.38 -5.76 8.41
N CYS A 17 10.77 -4.78 7.75
CA CYS A 17 9.36 -4.43 7.91
C CYS A 17 8.53 -4.60 6.63
N ASP A 18 9.11 -5.23 5.59
CA ASP A 18 8.48 -5.49 4.30
C ASP A 18 7.92 -4.22 3.61
N LEU A 19 8.70 -3.14 3.60
CA LEU A 19 8.31 -1.86 3.00
C LEU A 19 9.25 -1.43 1.86
N ALA A 20 8.70 -0.75 0.86
CA ALA A 20 9.47 -0.09 -0.19
C ALA A 20 8.91 1.31 -0.47
N LEU A 21 9.81 2.29 -0.62
CA LEU A 21 9.47 3.62 -1.08
C LEU A 21 9.78 3.72 -2.57
N ILE A 22 8.79 4.15 -3.36
CA ILE A 22 8.91 4.29 -4.82
C ILE A 22 8.53 5.69 -5.25
N THR A 23 9.08 6.13 -6.38
CA THR A 23 8.73 7.40 -7.02
C THR A 23 8.59 7.23 -8.53
N VAL A 24 7.92 8.17 -9.17
CA VAL A 24 7.77 8.26 -10.63
C VAL A 24 8.44 9.55 -11.08
N ASP A 25 9.42 9.46 -11.98
CA ASP A 25 10.19 10.62 -12.45
C ASP A 25 9.43 11.43 -13.52
N ASP A 26 8.42 10.82 -14.17
CA ASP A 26 7.56 11.49 -15.16
C ASP A 26 6.56 12.43 -14.47
N GLU A 27 6.75 13.74 -14.62
CA GLU A 27 5.89 14.77 -14.05
C GLU A 27 4.42 14.65 -14.48
N ALA A 28 4.13 14.08 -15.65
CA ALA A 28 2.76 13.89 -16.12
C ALA A 28 1.93 12.98 -15.19
N PHE A 29 2.58 12.09 -14.44
CA PHE A 29 1.91 11.30 -13.41
C PHE A 29 1.35 12.19 -12.28
N TRP A 30 2.09 13.23 -11.89
CA TRP A 30 1.78 14.09 -10.74
C TRP A 30 0.87 15.27 -11.08
N GLN A 31 0.63 15.55 -12.37
CA GLN A 31 -0.22 16.65 -12.82
C GLN A 31 -1.72 16.40 -12.62
N GLY A 32 -2.12 15.19 -12.24
CA GLY A 32 -3.51 14.87 -11.90
C GLY A 32 -3.93 15.42 -10.54
N ASP A 33 -5.23 15.37 -10.26
CA ASP A 33 -5.78 15.64 -8.92
C ASP A 33 -5.47 14.46 -7.98
N LEU A 34 -4.21 14.41 -7.53
CA LEU A 34 -3.69 13.40 -6.61
C LEU A 34 -3.50 14.04 -5.23
N ALA A 35 -4.27 13.53 -4.26
CA ALA A 35 -4.05 13.84 -2.86
C ALA A 35 -3.31 12.68 -2.19
N GLY A 36 -2.20 13.00 -1.51
CA GLY A 36 -1.51 12.03 -0.66
C GLY A 36 -2.41 11.59 0.49
N LEU A 37 -2.35 10.32 0.85
CA LEU A 37 -3.04 9.81 2.03
C LEU A 37 -2.31 10.24 3.30
N GLU A 38 -3.08 10.66 4.30
CA GLU A 38 -2.55 10.98 5.62
C GLU A 38 -2.47 9.71 6.48
N PHE A 39 -1.44 9.63 7.32
CA PHE A 39 -1.34 8.57 8.32
C PHE A 39 -2.25 8.89 9.50
N GLY A 40 -3.07 7.92 9.89
CA GLY A 40 -3.85 7.97 11.12
C GLY A 40 -3.10 7.41 12.32
N ASP A 41 -3.76 7.43 13.47
CA ASP A 41 -3.28 6.80 14.70
C ASP A 41 -3.37 5.27 14.65
N VAL A 42 -2.77 4.61 15.64
CA VAL A 42 -2.92 3.16 15.81
C VAL A 42 -4.38 2.83 16.17
N PRO A 43 -5.06 1.96 15.41
CA PRO A 43 -6.48 1.67 15.63
C PRO A 43 -6.68 0.79 16.88
N ALA A 44 -7.86 0.90 17.49
CA ALA A 44 -8.28 0.07 18.60
C ALA A 44 -8.89 -1.27 18.11
N LEU A 45 -9.02 -2.23 19.03
CA LEU A 45 -9.77 -3.46 18.76
C LEU A 45 -11.22 -3.14 18.41
N GLN A 46 -11.78 -3.86 17.44
CA GLN A 46 -13.11 -3.69 16.86
C GLN A 46 -13.32 -2.42 15.99
N ASP A 47 -12.30 -1.59 15.81
CA ASP A 47 -12.41 -0.45 14.89
C ASP A 47 -12.63 -0.95 13.45
N ALA A 48 -13.51 -0.24 12.73
CA ALA A 48 -13.79 -0.54 11.33
C ALA A 48 -12.56 -0.24 10.47
N VAL A 49 -12.22 -1.17 9.58
CA VAL A 49 -11.10 -1.04 8.63
C VAL A 49 -11.58 -1.36 7.22
N VAL A 50 -11.05 -0.60 6.26
CA VAL A 50 -11.26 -0.82 4.83
C VAL A 50 -9.91 -0.95 4.14
N VAL A 51 -9.73 -2.04 3.40
CA VAL A 51 -8.53 -2.30 2.59
C VAL A 51 -8.88 -2.08 1.13
N LEU A 52 -8.07 -1.27 0.46
CA LEU A 52 -8.16 -0.96 -0.96
C LEU A 52 -6.97 -1.61 -1.69
N GLY A 53 -7.22 -2.29 -2.79
CA GLY A 53 -6.15 -2.91 -3.57
C GLY A 53 -6.61 -3.49 -4.90
N TYR A 54 -5.64 -4.04 -5.65
CA TYR A 54 -5.86 -4.69 -6.94
C TYR A 54 -5.54 -6.19 -6.81
N PRO A 55 -6.55 -7.09 -6.86
CA PRO A 55 -6.31 -8.51 -6.72
C PRO A 55 -5.61 -9.09 -7.95
N ARG A 56 -4.98 -10.26 -7.79
CA ARG A 56 -4.35 -10.97 -8.91
C ARG A 56 -5.35 -11.18 -10.05
N GLY A 57 -4.93 -10.81 -11.26
CA GLY A 57 -5.68 -11.06 -12.50
C GLY A 57 -6.72 -10.00 -12.85
N GLY A 58 -6.80 -8.89 -12.11
CA GLY A 58 -7.68 -7.77 -12.42
C GLY A 58 -7.03 -6.41 -12.24
N ASP A 59 -7.39 -5.46 -13.11
CA ASP A 59 -6.99 -4.05 -13.03
C ASP A 59 -8.04 -3.18 -12.31
N ASN A 60 -9.06 -3.83 -11.73
CA ASN A 60 -10.14 -3.14 -11.03
C ASN A 60 -9.80 -2.97 -9.56
N LEU A 61 -10.17 -1.80 -9.03
CA LEU A 61 -10.07 -1.52 -7.60
C LEU A 61 -11.03 -2.44 -6.84
N CYS A 62 -10.51 -3.16 -5.86
CA CYS A 62 -11.29 -3.96 -4.92
C CYS A 62 -11.27 -3.33 -3.54
N ILE A 63 -12.41 -3.48 -2.86
CA ILE A 63 -12.64 -2.97 -1.52
C ILE A 63 -12.96 -4.17 -0.63
N THR A 64 -12.26 -4.29 0.50
CA THR A 64 -12.54 -5.29 1.53
C THR A 64 -12.73 -4.58 2.86
N SER A 65 -13.88 -4.81 3.50
CA SER A 65 -14.22 -4.19 4.78
C SER A 65 -14.19 -5.22 5.91
N GLY A 66 -13.76 -4.80 7.09
CA GLY A 66 -13.69 -5.64 8.28
C GLY A 66 -13.53 -4.83 9.54
N VAL A 67 -13.06 -5.49 10.60
CA VAL A 67 -12.72 -4.85 11.88
C VAL A 67 -11.34 -5.30 12.33
N VAL A 68 -10.66 -4.47 13.13
CA VAL A 68 -9.40 -4.85 13.80
C VAL A 68 -9.70 -5.92 14.84
N SER A 69 -9.32 -7.16 14.55
CA SER A 69 -9.60 -8.30 15.44
C SER A 69 -8.55 -8.47 16.55
N ARG A 70 -7.32 -8.00 16.31
CA ARG A 70 -6.15 -8.21 17.18
C ARG A 70 -5.08 -7.16 16.87
N VAL A 71 -4.39 -6.71 17.92
CA VAL A 71 -3.19 -5.88 17.82
C VAL A 71 -2.10 -6.57 18.63
N ASP A 72 -1.12 -7.16 17.94
CA ASP A 72 -0.03 -7.95 18.54
C ASP A 72 1.29 -7.68 17.82
N VAL A 73 2.41 -7.94 18.50
CA VAL A 73 3.75 -7.87 17.89
C VAL A 73 4.04 -9.18 17.18
N ASN A 74 4.12 -9.13 15.86
CA ASN A 74 4.41 -10.28 15.01
C ASN A 74 5.64 -10.01 14.15
N PRO A 75 6.53 -11.00 13.96
CA PRO A 75 7.59 -10.87 12.98
C PRO A 75 6.98 -10.79 11.57
N TYR A 76 7.45 -9.86 10.75
CA TYR A 76 7.09 -9.78 9.34
C TYR A 76 7.71 -10.96 8.58
N ALA A 77 6.89 -11.70 7.85
CA ALA A 77 7.34 -12.85 7.07
C ALA A 77 7.93 -12.38 5.74
N HIS A 78 9.22 -12.08 5.71
CA HIS A 78 9.92 -11.94 4.43
C HIS A 78 10.27 -13.34 3.89
N SER A 79 9.64 -13.73 2.78
CA SER A 79 9.99 -14.96 2.05
C SER A 79 11.32 -14.78 1.34
N ASN A 80 12.43 -14.88 2.08
CA ASN A 80 13.80 -15.25 1.67
C ASN A 80 14.80 -14.67 2.67
N THR A 81 15.34 -15.52 3.55
CA THR A 81 16.78 -15.81 3.73
C THR A 81 17.09 -16.27 5.15
N TRP A 82 17.36 -17.58 5.28
CA TRP A 82 18.65 -18.04 5.78
C TRP A 82 19.48 -18.44 4.55
#